data_AF-A0A1V6DKW0-F1
#
_entry.id   AF-A0A1V6DKW0-F1
#
_cell.length_a   1.000
_cell.length_b   1.000
_cell.length_c   1.000
_cell.angle_alpha   90.00
_cell.angle_beta   90.00
_cell.angle_gamma   90.00
#
_symmetry.space_group_name_H-M   'P 1'
#
loop_
_entity.id
_entity.type
_entity.pdbx_description
1 polymer ?
#
loop_
_entity_poly.entity_id
_entity_poly.type
_entity_poly.pdbx_seq_one_letter_code
_entity_poly.pdbx_strand_id
1 'polypeptide(L)'
;MEQDYLDRFGGVGRLLGREALARLHAAHVAVVGVGGVGSWAVEALARSGVGALTLIDMDDVCITNVNRQLPALDGQIGRPKVAVLAERVRLINPACRVTDEAEFFTEKTAERLLAPGHDVVIDAIDRMTNKALLIAECVKRGRRCVTVGGAGGKCDATLIRAGDLGEATGDELLRLVRKKLRRDHGFAHGEGNRYGVRCVYSAEKQVFPWADGSCKTEPEPGTNLRMDCASGFGAAAFVTAPFGFAAAGEAVKWIVG
;
A
#
# COMPACT_ATOMS: atom_id res chain seq x y z
N MET A 1 -2.64 -28.61 -0.88
CA MET A 1 -1.69 -27.83 -0.05
C MET A 1 -0.66 -28.79 0.48
N GLU A 2 0.62 -28.48 0.27
CA GLU A 2 1.74 -29.28 0.79
C GLU A 2 1.89 -29.14 2.31
N GLN A 3 2.51 -30.13 2.95
CA GLN A 3 2.72 -30.12 4.41
C GLN A 3 3.56 -28.93 4.88
N ASP A 4 4.60 -28.54 4.12
CA ASP A 4 5.44 -27.38 4.43
C ASP A 4 4.62 -26.08 4.56
N TYR A 5 3.65 -25.86 3.67
CA TYR A 5 2.75 -24.71 3.75
C TYR A 5 1.91 -24.72 5.04
N LEU A 6 1.37 -25.88 5.41
CA LEU A 6 0.56 -26.03 6.63
C LEU A 6 1.39 -25.80 7.90
N ASP A 7 2.67 -26.21 7.89
CA ASP A 7 3.59 -26.01 9.02
C ASP A 7 3.98 -24.52 9.15
N ARG A 8 4.33 -23.86 8.04
CA ARG A 8 4.66 -22.41 8.02
C ARG A 8 3.51 -21.54 8.51
N PHE A 9 2.28 -21.81 8.06
CA PHE A 9 1.12 -20.97 8.30
C PHE A 9 0.15 -21.55 9.32
N GLY A 10 0.55 -22.58 10.07
CA GLY A 10 -0.30 -23.19 11.10
C GLY A 10 -0.78 -22.20 12.17
N GLY A 11 0.02 -21.17 12.48
CA GLY A 11 -0.38 -20.06 13.33
C GLY A 11 -1.55 -19.25 12.78
N VAL A 12 -1.51 -18.93 11.48
CA VAL A 12 -2.60 -18.24 10.76
C VAL A 12 -3.84 -19.12 10.72
N GLY A 13 -3.69 -20.42 10.49
CA GLY A 13 -4.80 -21.38 10.53
C GLY A 13 -5.47 -21.52 11.90
N ARG A 14 -4.73 -21.38 13.00
CA ARG A 14 -5.32 -21.34 14.34
C ARG A 14 -6.06 -20.03 14.63
N LEU A 15 -5.63 -18.93 14.02
CA LEU A 15 -6.24 -17.61 14.18
C LEU A 15 -7.51 -17.45 13.33
N LEU A 16 -7.46 -17.85 12.05
CA LEU A 16 -8.50 -17.58 11.04
C LEU A 16 -9.27 -18.84 10.60
N GLY A 17 -8.86 -20.01 11.06
CA GLY A 17 -9.43 -21.30 10.65
C GLY A 17 -8.71 -21.93 9.45
N ARG A 18 -8.89 -23.25 9.29
CA ARG A 18 -8.24 -24.01 8.21
C ARG A 18 -8.78 -23.67 6.82
N GLU A 19 -10.05 -23.33 6.71
CA GLU A 19 -10.64 -22.91 5.43
C GLU A 19 -10.06 -21.58 4.94
N ALA A 20 -9.75 -20.66 5.87
CA ALA A 20 -9.09 -19.40 5.54
C ALA A 20 -7.72 -19.65 4.90
N LEU A 21 -6.94 -20.63 5.38
CA LEU A 21 -5.67 -20.99 4.75
C LEU A 21 -5.83 -21.47 3.31
N ALA A 22 -6.89 -22.23 3.00
CA ALA A 22 -7.16 -22.67 1.63
C ALA A 22 -7.51 -21.48 0.71
N ARG A 23 -8.32 -20.53 1.21
CA ARG A 23 -8.67 -19.30 0.47
C ARG A 23 -7.45 -18.42 0.26
N LEU A 24 -6.62 -18.22 1.28
CA LEU A 24 -5.37 -17.45 1.19
C LEU A 24 -4.38 -18.09 0.21
N HIS A 25 -4.22 -19.41 0.28
CA HIS A 25 -3.34 -20.14 -0.64
C HIS A 25 -3.82 -20.07 -2.10
N ALA A 26 -5.12 -19.97 -2.34
CA ALA A 26 -5.68 -19.82 -3.68
C ALA A 26 -5.63 -18.36 -4.19
N ALA A 27 -5.54 -17.38 -3.29
CA ALA A 27 -5.69 -15.97 -3.61
C ALA A 27 -4.47 -15.38 -4.32
N HIS A 28 -4.74 -14.41 -5.20
CA HIS A 28 -3.78 -13.60 -5.91
C HIS A 28 -3.98 -12.11 -5.62
N VAL A 29 -3.00 -11.50 -4.97
CA VAL A 29 -3.04 -10.08 -4.58
C VAL A 29 -2.02 -9.27 -5.38
N ALA A 30 -2.42 -8.11 -5.92
CA ALA A 30 -1.49 -7.14 -6.48
C ALA A 30 -1.17 -6.05 -5.44
N VAL A 31 0.10 -5.65 -5.34
CA VAL A 31 0.52 -4.48 -4.57
C VAL A 31 1.18 -3.50 -5.52
N VAL A 32 0.58 -2.32 -5.67
CA VAL A 32 1.04 -1.26 -6.57
C VAL A 32 1.69 -0.14 -5.76
N GLY A 33 2.98 0.08 -6.02
CA GLY A 33 3.89 0.84 -5.18
C GLY A 33 4.41 0.00 -4.01
N VAL A 34 5.70 -0.33 -4.01
CA VAL A 34 6.35 -1.12 -2.95
C VAL A 34 7.35 -0.29 -2.12
N GLY A 35 6.99 0.98 -1.89
CA GLY A 35 7.74 1.90 -1.03
C GLY A 35 7.50 1.68 0.47
N GLY A 36 7.40 2.79 1.23
CA GLY A 36 7.33 2.75 2.70
C GLY A 36 6.09 2.10 3.30
N VAL A 37 5.03 1.93 2.51
CA VAL A 37 3.80 1.24 2.92
C VAL A 37 3.73 -0.14 2.23
N GLY A 38 3.80 -0.15 0.90
CA GLY A 38 3.58 -1.36 0.11
C GLY A 38 4.59 -2.47 0.41
N SER A 39 5.85 -2.16 0.69
CA SER A 39 6.84 -3.20 1.04
C SER A 39 6.46 -4.00 2.30
N TRP A 40 5.84 -3.35 3.28
CA TRP A 40 5.33 -4.02 4.49
C TRP A 40 4.00 -4.74 4.26
N ALA A 41 3.17 -4.24 3.35
CA ALA A 41 1.98 -4.97 2.92
C ALA A 41 2.36 -6.29 2.23
N VAL A 42 3.36 -6.26 1.34
CA VAL A 42 3.92 -7.47 0.70
C VAL A 42 4.41 -8.48 1.73
N GLU A 43 5.20 -8.03 2.70
CA GLU A 43 5.70 -8.88 3.79
C GLU A 43 4.55 -9.52 4.58
N ALA A 44 3.55 -8.73 4.97
CA ALA A 44 2.41 -9.23 5.73
C ALA A 44 1.55 -10.23 4.94
N LEU A 45 1.32 -10.00 3.64
CA LEU A 45 0.61 -10.93 2.77
C LEU A 45 1.38 -12.26 2.61
N ALA A 46 2.69 -12.19 2.37
CA ALA A 46 3.54 -13.38 2.27
C ALA A 46 3.51 -14.19 3.57
N ARG A 47 3.58 -13.51 4.73
CA ARG A 47 3.50 -14.13 6.06
C ARG A 47 2.09 -14.60 6.45
N SER A 48 1.07 -14.16 5.72
CA SER A 48 -0.31 -14.62 5.89
C SER A 48 -0.61 -15.89 5.07
N GLY A 49 0.31 -16.33 4.20
CA GLY A 49 0.11 -17.51 3.35
C GLY A 49 -0.58 -17.21 2.02
N VAL A 50 -0.61 -15.96 1.57
CA VAL A 50 -1.14 -15.63 0.23
C VAL A 50 -0.36 -16.40 -0.85
N GLY A 51 -1.07 -17.10 -1.73
CA GLY A 51 -0.47 -18.01 -2.69
C GLY A 51 0.12 -17.36 -3.93
N ALA A 52 -0.33 -16.16 -4.29
CA ALA A 52 0.26 -15.40 -5.40
C ALA A 52 0.30 -13.90 -5.14
N LEU A 53 1.42 -13.27 -5.51
CA LEU A 53 1.64 -11.82 -5.41
C LEU A 53 2.13 -11.24 -6.73
N THR A 54 1.51 -10.14 -7.17
CA THR A 54 2.07 -9.27 -8.22
C THR A 54 2.58 -7.99 -7.58
N LEU A 55 3.85 -7.66 -7.78
CA LEU A 55 4.51 -6.47 -7.23
C LEU A 55 4.77 -5.49 -8.35
N ILE A 56 4.24 -4.27 -8.29
CA ILE A 56 4.34 -3.28 -9.38
C ILE A 56 4.98 -2.01 -8.85
N ASP A 57 6.22 -1.73 -9.26
CA ASP A 57 6.96 -0.50 -8.95
C ASP A 57 8.20 -0.40 -9.85
N MET A 58 8.51 0.78 -10.37
CA MET A 58 9.66 1.02 -11.25
C MET A 58 10.92 1.44 -10.48
N ASP A 59 10.80 1.84 -9.23
CA ASP A 59 11.92 2.43 -8.49
C ASP A 59 12.93 1.38 -8.01
N ASP A 60 14.18 1.81 -7.93
CA ASP A 60 15.26 1.09 -7.25
C ASP A 60 15.31 1.41 -5.76
N VAL A 61 15.92 0.51 -4.99
CA VAL A 61 16.21 0.71 -3.57
C VAL A 61 17.24 1.84 -3.42
N CYS A 62 16.89 2.89 -2.66
CA CYS A 62 17.79 4.00 -2.37
C CYS A 62 18.19 4.03 -0.89
N ILE A 63 19.39 4.51 -0.57
CA ILE A 63 19.86 4.66 0.82
C ILE A 63 18.92 5.54 1.67
N THR A 64 18.27 6.53 1.06
CA THR A 64 17.29 7.41 1.73
C THR A 64 15.96 6.69 2.07
N ASN A 65 15.82 5.41 1.72
CA ASN A 65 14.65 4.60 2.02
C ASN A 65 14.78 3.82 3.34
N VAL A 66 15.99 3.72 3.92
CA VAL A 66 16.30 2.92 5.13
C VAL A 66 15.39 3.24 6.31
N ASN A 67 14.97 4.51 6.46
CA ASN A 67 14.11 4.93 7.56
C ASN A 67 12.70 4.31 7.55
N ARG A 68 12.24 3.74 6.42
CA ARG A 68 10.81 3.38 6.24
C ARG A 68 10.49 2.23 5.30
N GLN A 69 11.43 1.75 4.47
CA GLN A 69 11.15 0.71 3.47
C GLN A 69 11.86 -0.59 3.81
N LEU A 70 11.12 -1.70 3.79
CA LEU A 70 11.64 -3.02 4.09
C LEU A 70 12.81 -3.49 3.21
N PRO A 71 12.87 -3.24 1.88
CA PRO A 71 13.98 -3.73 1.04
C PRO A 71 15.26 -2.89 1.18
N ALA A 72 15.24 -1.78 1.91
CA ALA A 72 16.37 -0.86 2.04
C ALA A 72 17.39 -1.35 3.07
N LEU A 73 18.24 -2.28 2.64
CA LEU A 73 19.33 -2.87 3.41
C LEU A 73 20.65 -2.70 2.65
N ASP A 74 21.77 -2.72 3.38
CA ASP A 74 23.09 -2.80 2.76
C ASP A 74 23.19 -4.04 1.86
N GLY A 75 23.81 -3.87 0.69
CA GLY A 75 23.84 -4.88 -0.37
C GLY A 75 22.61 -4.92 -1.28
N GLN A 76 21.53 -4.18 -0.96
CA GLN A 76 20.33 -4.08 -1.81
C GLN A 76 20.20 -2.74 -2.54
N ILE A 77 20.98 -1.73 -2.14
CA ILE A 77 20.94 -0.39 -2.73
C ILE A 77 21.26 -0.45 -4.24
N GLY A 78 20.44 0.24 -5.05
CA GLY A 78 20.54 0.28 -6.50
C GLY A 78 19.86 -0.89 -7.23
N ARG A 79 19.27 -1.85 -6.51
CA ARG A 79 18.48 -2.94 -7.12
C ARG A 79 17.01 -2.55 -7.25
N PRO A 80 16.27 -3.09 -8.25
CA PRO A 80 14.82 -2.87 -8.35
C PRO A 80 14.09 -3.34 -7.09
N LYS A 81 13.24 -2.48 -6.50
CA LYS A 81 12.53 -2.81 -5.25
C LYS A 81 11.69 -4.08 -5.38
N VAL A 82 10.99 -4.24 -6.51
CA VAL A 82 10.14 -5.40 -6.77
C VAL A 82 10.93 -6.71 -6.82
N ALA A 83 12.14 -6.70 -7.38
CA ALA A 83 12.99 -7.88 -7.45
C ALA A 83 13.49 -8.31 -6.06
N VAL A 84 13.97 -7.35 -5.26
CA VAL A 84 14.44 -7.60 -3.87
C VAL A 84 13.30 -8.16 -3.01
N LEU A 85 12.10 -7.60 -3.13
CA LEU A 85 10.94 -8.11 -2.41
C LEU A 85 10.48 -9.48 -2.92
N ALA A 86 10.53 -9.73 -4.23
CA ALA A 86 10.16 -11.04 -4.77
C ALA A 86 11.09 -12.15 -4.28
N GLU A 87 12.41 -11.90 -4.22
CA GLU A 87 13.38 -12.81 -3.59
C GLU A 87 13.01 -13.06 -2.12
N ARG A 88 12.72 -12.00 -1.38
CA ARG A 88 12.32 -12.10 0.04
C ARG A 88 11.04 -12.91 0.24
N VAL A 89 10.03 -12.71 -0.60
CA VAL A 89 8.78 -13.49 -0.53
C VAL A 89 9.05 -14.97 -0.76
N ARG A 90 9.88 -15.32 -1.75
CA ARG A 90 10.23 -16.72 -2.04
C ARG A 90 10.99 -17.38 -0.87
N LEU A 91 11.76 -16.62 -0.09
CA LEU A 91 12.38 -17.12 1.14
C LEU A 91 11.37 -17.37 2.27
N ILE A 92 10.30 -16.57 2.35
CA ILE A 92 9.24 -16.70 3.35
C ILE A 92 8.31 -17.87 2.99
N ASN A 93 7.85 -17.91 1.75
CA ASN A 93 6.89 -18.88 1.22
C ASN A 93 7.37 -19.37 -0.17
N PRO A 94 8.14 -20.47 -0.24
CA PRO A 94 8.62 -21.01 -1.51
C PRO A 94 7.50 -21.42 -2.49
N ALA A 95 6.30 -21.72 -1.97
CA ALA A 95 5.12 -22.04 -2.77
C ALA A 95 4.37 -20.80 -3.30
N CYS A 96 4.74 -19.59 -2.87
CA CYS A 96 4.13 -18.36 -3.36
C CYS A 96 4.59 -18.07 -4.78
N ARG A 97 3.65 -17.92 -5.72
CA ARG A 97 3.94 -17.43 -7.06
C ARG A 97 4.08 -15.92 -7.03
N VAL A 98 5.30 -15.43 -7.27
CA VAL A 98 5.57 -13.98 -7.27
C VAL A 98 5.94 -13.49 -8.66
N THR A 99 5.22 -12.48 -9.12
CA THR A 99 5.49 -11.73 -10.34
C THR A 99 5.97 -10.33 -9.97
N ASP A 100 7.19 -9.99 -10.33
CA ASP A 100 7.76 -8.65 -10.19
C ASP A 100 7.67 -7.87 -11.51
N GLU A 101 6.93 -6.76 -11.51
CA GLU A 101 6.72 -5.87 -12.65
C GLU A 101 7.42 -4.53 -12.37
N ALA A 102 8.63 -4.39 -12.92
CA ALA A 102 9.39 -3.14 -12.86
C ALA A 102 8.82 -2.09 -13.82
N GLU A 103 7.65 -1.54 -13.51
CA GLU A 103 6.95 -0.56 -14.34
C GLU A 103 6.06 0.38 -13.51
N PHE A 104 5.85 1.61 -13.97
CA PHE A 104 4.87 2.52 -13.38
C PHE A 104 3.45 2.14 -13.79
N PHE A 105 2.52 2.22 -12.84
CA PHE A 105 1.09 2.15 -13.12
C PHE A 105 0.62 3.45 -13.78
N THR A 106 0.26 3.38 -15.06
CA THR A 106 -0.14 4.50 -15.92
C THR A 106 -1.31 4.08 -16.80
N GLU A 107 -1.94 5.01 -17.53
CA GLU A 107 -3.04 4.68 -18.46
C GLU A 107 -2.62 3.65 -19.52
N LYS A 108 -1.36 3.71 -19.98
CA LYS A 108 -0.82 2.81 -21.01
C LYS A 108 -0.61 1.39 -20.49
N THR A 109 -0.36 1.24 -19.19
CA THR A 109 0.08 -0.02 -18.57
C THR A 109 -1.03 -0.67 -17.75
N ALA A 110 -2.05 0.10 -17.35
CA ALA A 110 -3.15 -0.32 -16.48
C ALA A 110 -3.87 -1.58 -16.97
N GLU A 111 -4.19 -1.67 -18.27
CA GLU A 111 -4.90 -2.82 -18.84
C GLU A 111 -4.08 -4.10 -18.66
N ARG A 112 -2.81 -4.09 -19.09
CA ARG A 112 -1.90 -5.24 -18.98
C ARG A 112 -1.66 -5.63 -17.52
N LEU A 113 -1.39 -4.64 -16.67
CA LEU A 113 -1.05 -4.86 -15.26
C LEU A 113 -2.24 -5.37 -14.44
N LEU A 114 -3.49 -5.10 -14.83
CA LEU A 114 -4.68 -5.58 -14.14
C LEU A 114 -5.34 -6.81 -14.80
N ALA A 115 -4.94 -7.17 -16.02
CA ALA A 115 -5.45 -8.33 -16.76
C ALA A 115 -5.42 -9.66 -15.99
N PRO A 116 -4.43 -9.97 -15.12
CA PRO A 116 -4.39 -11.24 -14.39
C PRO A 116 -5.59 -11.52 -13.49
N GLY A 117 -6.43 -10.50 -13.19
CA GLY A 117 -7.69 -10.70 -12.48
C GLY A 117 -7.53 -10.92 -10.97
N HIS A 118 -6.65 -10.15 -10.33
CA HIS A 118 -6.39 -10.18 -8.88
C HIS A 118 -7.66 -10.18 -8.03
N ASP A 119 -7.65 -10.98 -6.95
CA ASP A 119 -8.74 -11.03 -5.96
C ASP A 119 -8.83 -9.73 -5.16
N VAL A 120 -7.67 -9.14 -4.85
CA VAL A 120 -7.55 -7.84 -4.19
C VAL A 120 -6.37 -7.07 -4.80
N VAL A 121 -6.54 -5.76 -4.95
CA VAL A 121 -5.46 -4.83 -5.28
C VAL A 121 -5.20 -3.93 -4.06
N ILE A 122 -3.95 -3.84 -3.63
CA ILE A 122 -3.48 -2.87 -2.64
C ILE A 122 -2.81 -1.72 -3.37
N ASP A 123 -3.37 -0.52 -3.21
CA ASP A 123 -2.88 0.72 -3.76
C ASP A 123 -2.06 1.49 -2.70
N ALA A 124 -0.74 1.41 -2.82
CA ALA A 124 0.24 2.14 -2.03
C ALA A 124 1.04 3.16 -2.86
N ILE A 125 0.46 3.63 -3.97
CA ILE A 125 1.02 4.71 -4.80
C ILE A 125 0.99 6.03 -4.03
N ASP A 126 2.04 6.83 -4.16
CA ASP A 126 2.19 8.16 -3.56
C ASP A 126 1.78 9.31 -4.51
N ARG A 127 1.93 9.11 -5.83
CA ARG A 127 1.49 10.06 -6.86
C ARG A 127 -0.03 10.06 -7.03
N MET A 128 -0.64 11.17 -6.64
CA MET A 128 -2.10 11.40 -6.70
C MET A 128 -2.76 11.01 -8.03
N THR A 129 -2.16 11.36 -9.18
CA THR A 129 -2.74 11.07 -10.51
C THR A 129 -2.85 9.57 -10.78
N ASN A 130 -1.76 8.83 -10.56
CA ASN A 130 -1.70 7.39 -10.79
C ASN A 130 -2.55 6.63 -9.76
N LYS A 131 -2.60 7.14 -8.52
CA LYS A 131 -3.45 6.62 -7.46
C LYS A 131 -4.94 6.70 -7.81
N ALA A 132 -5.41 7.85 -8.26
CA ALA A 132 -6.79 8.02 -8.71
C ALA A 132 -7.12 7.14 -9.92
N LEU A 133 -6.20 7.01 -10.87
CA LEU A 133 -6.36 6.11 -12.00
C LEU A 133 -6.53 4.66 -11.57
N LEU A 134 -5.65 4.14 -10.69
CA LEU A 134 -5.73 2.77 -10.20
C LEU A 134 -7.08 2.49 -9.52
N ILE A 135 -7.50 3.38 -8.63
CA ILE A 135 -8.80 3.26 -7.96
C ILE A 135 -9.95 3.20 -8.99
N ALA A 136 -9.96 4.12 -9.95
CA ALA A 136 -11.00 4.16 -10.98
C ALA A 136 -11.01 2.89 -11.85
N GLU A 137 -9.84 2.40 -12.24
CA GLU A 137 -9.70 1.18 -13.05
C GLU A 137 -10.10 -0.09 -12.29
N CYS A 138 -9.84 -0.16 -10.98
CA CYS A 138 -10.34 -1.24 -10.13
C CYS A 138 -11.88 -1.21 -10.03
N VAL A 139 -12.46 -0.04 -9.73
CA VAL A 139 -13.92 0.12 -9.60
C VAL A 139 -14.62 -0.22 -10.93
N LYS A 140 -14.12 0.29 -12.05
CA LYS A 140 -14.64 0.01 -13.40
C LYS A 140 -14.67 -1.49 -13.71
N ARG A 141 -13.70 -2.26 -13.21
CA ARG A 141 -13.60 -3.72 -13.40
C ARG A 141 -14.29 -4.55 -12.31
N GLY A 142 -14.97 -3.90 -11.35
CA GLY A 142 -15.56 -4.58 -10.20
C GLY A 142 -14.54 -5.27 -9.30
N ARG A 143 -13.29 -4.79 -9.27
CA ARG A 143 -12.19 -5.36 -8.49
C ARG A 143 -12.11 -4.70 -7.12
N ARG A 144 -11.88 -5.53 -6.10
CA ARG A 144 -11.66 -5.07 -4.73
C ARG A 144 -10.34 -4.31 -4.63
N CYS A 145 -10.39 -3.08 -4.13
CA CYS A 145 -9.23 -2.22 -3.97
C CYS A 145 -9.15 -1.69 -2.53
N VAL A 146 -8.00 -1.90 -1.90
CA VAL A 146 -7.62 -1.23 -0.64
C VAL A 146 -6.64 -0.13 -0.98
N THR A 147 -7.05 1.13 -0.86
CA THR A 147 -6.16 2.28 -1.03
C THR A 147 -5.59 2.74 0.31
N VAL A 148 -4.40 3.32 0.28
CA VAL A 148 -3.72 3.82 1.48
C VAL A 148 -3.42 5.31 1.36
N GLY A 149 -3.69 6.07 2.42
CA GLY A 149 -3.36 7.49 2.51
C GLY A 149 -1.87 7.80 2.70
N GLY A 150 -1.56 9.08 2.87
CA GLY A 150 -0.22 9.55 3.17
C GLY A 150 0.21 9.14 4.58
N ALA A 151 1.26 8.32 4.67
CA ALA A 151 1.86 7.91 5.95
C ALA A 151 3.01 8.83 6.42
N GLY A 152 3.46 9.77 5.58
CA GLY A 152 4.47 10.77 5.92
C GLY A 152 3.93 11.87 6.82
N GLY A 153 4.81 12.43 7.66
CA GLY A 153 4.50 13.49 8.61
C GLY A 153 3.66 13.02 9.80
N LYS A 154 3.65 11.72 10.09
CA LYS A 154 2.84 11.11 11.15
C LYS A 154 3.73 10.39 12.14
N CYS A 155 3.31 10.38 13.40
CA CYS A 155 4.08 9.89 14.54
C CYS A 155 3.29 8.90 15.42
N ASP A 156 1.98 8.71 15.20
CA ASP A 156 1.17 7.81 16.01
C ASP A 156 0.47 6.73 15.17
N ALA A 157 1.04 5.52 15.19
CA ALA A 157 0.47 4.37 14.52
C ALA A 157 -0.86 3.90 15.11
N THR A 158 -1.18 4.26 16.35
CA THR A 158 -2.42 3.83 17.03
C THR A 158 -3.66 4.56 16.49
N LEU A 159 -3.46 5.67 15.77
CA LEU A 159 -4.51 6.45 15.13
C LEU A 159 -4.87 5.96 13.72
N ILE A 160 -4.21 4.91 13.24
CA ILE A 160 -4.53 4.30 11.94
C ILE A 160 -5.89 3.61 12.02
N ARG A 161 -6.71 3.82 11.00
CA ARG A 161 -8.06 3.29 10.85
C ARG A 161 -8.28 2.82 9.40
N ALA A 162 -9.29 1.99 9.20
CA ALA A 162 -9.74 1.56 7.88
C ALA A 162 -11.25 1.84 7.72
N GLY A 163 -11.62 2.54 6.65
CA GLY A 163 -12.97 3.04 6.37
C GLY A 163 -13.26 3.11 4.88
N ASP A 164 -14.36 3.73 4.50
CA ASP A 164 -14.56 4.14 3.10
C ASP A 164 -13.64 5.33 2.77
N LEU A 165 -13.17 5.44 1.52
CA LEU A 165 -12.35 6.57 1.07
C LEU A 165 -13.02 7.94 1.34
N GLY A 166 -14.34 8.01 1.32
CA GLY A 166 -15.12 9.20 1.65
C GLY A 166 -15.04 9.63 3.12
N GLU A 167 -14.76 8.70 4.03
CA GLU A 167 -14.63 8.92 5.48
C GLU A 167 -13.21 9.38 5.88
N ALA A 168 -12.24 9.27 4.97
CA ALA A 168 -10.84 9.57 5.27
C ALA A 168 -10.58 11.08 5.43
N THR A 169 -10.21 11.48 6.65
CA THR A 169 -9.89 12.86 7.06
C THR A 169 -8.41 13.01 7.43
N GLY A 170 -7.92 14.26 7.55
CA GLY A 170 -6.54 14.55 7.96
C GLY A 170 -5.47 14.19 6.92
N ASP A 171 -5.86 14.01 5.66
CA ASP A 171 -4.97 13.50 4.61
C ASP A 171 -5.12 14.26 3.29
N GLU A 172 -4.11 15.06 2.95
CA GLU A 172 -4.08 15.91 1.76
C GLU A 172 -4.01 15.09 0.46
N LEU A 173 -3.26 13.98 0.45
CA LEU A 173 -3.18 13.08 -0.69
C LEU A 173 -4.57 12.53 -1.02
N LEU A 174 -5.28 11.99 -0.01
CA LEU A 174 -6.61 11.43 -0.21
C LEU A 174 -7.63 12.50 -0.59
N ARG A 175 -7.52 13.72 -0.04
CA ARG A 175 -8.38 14.85 -0.44
C ARG A 175 -8.23 15.16 -1.93
N LEU A 176 -6.99 15.22 -2.44
CA LEU A 176 -6.71 15.47 -3.84
C LEU A 176 -7.13 14.31 -4.74
N VAL A 177 -6.92 13.06 -4.31
CA VAL A 177 -7.40 11.85 -5.01
C VAL A 177 -8.90 11.90 -5.16
N ARG A 178 -9.65 12.14 -4.07
CA ARG A 178 -11.12 12.27 -4.13
C ARG A 178 -11.56 13.37 -5.08
N LYS A 179 -10.88 14.53 -5.07
CA LYS A 179 -11.16 15.63 -6.02
C LYS A 179 -10.96 15.17 -7.46
N LYS A 180 -9.88 14.45 -7.76
CA LYS A 180 -9.59 13.93 -9.11
C LYS A 180 -10.58 12.84 -9.54
N LEU A 181 -10.92 11.91 -8.66
CA LEU A 181 -11.92 10.86 -8.92
C LEU A 181 -13.28 11.43 -9.33
N ARG A 182 -13.75 12.47 -8.63
CA ARG A 182 -14.99 13.16 -9.01
C ARG A 182 -14.90 13.86 -10.36
N ARG A 183 -13.81 14.60 -10.57
CA ARG A 183 -13.63 15.40 -11.78
C ARG A 183 -13.44 14.56 -13.05
N ASP A 184 -12.64 13.49 -12.96
CA ASP A 184 -12.13 12.79 -14.14
C ASP A 184 -12.75 11.39 -14.32
N HIS A 185 -13.35 10.81 -13.27
CA HIS A 185 -13.80 9.41 -13.28
C HIS A 185 -15.26 9.22 -12.84
N GLY A 186 -16.05 10.30 -12.72
CA GLY A 186 -17.50 10.22 -12.51
C GLY A 186 -17.94 9.80 -11.10
N PHE A 187 -17.07 9.87 -10.10
CA PHE A 187 -17.45 9.57 -8.71
C PHE A 187 -18.40 10.65 -8.15
N ALA A 188 -19.32 10.25 -7.27
CA ALA A 188 -20.36 11.13 -6.73
C ALA A 188 -19.81 12.39 -6.01
N HIS A 189 -20.47 13.53 -6.23
CA HIS A 189 -20.11 14.83 -5.64
C HIS A 189 -20.67 15.03 -4.23
N GLY A 190 -19.82 15.42 -3.27
CA GLY A 190 -20.21 15.71 -1.88
C GLY A 190 -19.19 15.19 -0.84
N GLU A 191 -19.16 15.83 0.34
CA GLU A 191 -18.48 15.28 1.53
C GLU A 191 -19.34 14.18 2.17
N GLY A 192 -18.72 13.08 2.62
CA GLY A 192 -19.44 11.95 3.24
C GLY A 192 -20.08 10.97 2.24
N ASN A 193 -19.95 11.18 0.93
CA ASN A 193 -20.39 10.19 -0.06
C ASN A 193 -19.54 8.93 0.01
N ARG A 194 -20.18 7.76 -0.07
CA ARG A 194 -19.47 6.48 -0.17
C ARG A 194 -18.85 6.31 -1.55
N TYR A 195 -17.55 6.04 -1.58
CA TYR A 195 -16.80 5.73 -2.79
C TYR A 195 -16.88 4.24 -3.13
N GLY A 196 -17.22 3.39 -2.15
CA GLY A 196 -17.15 1.94 -2.31
C GLY A 196 -15.71 1.43 -2.38
N VAL A 197 -14.75 2.22 -1.89
CA VAL A 197 -13.31 1.92 -1.94
C VAL A 197 -12.80 1.90 -0.51
N ARG A 198 -12.25 0.77 -0.10
CA ARG A 198 -11.68 0.62 1.25
C ARG A 198 -10.40 1.43 1.35
N CYS A 199 -10.26 2.20 2.41
CA CYS A 199 -9.16 3.13 2.60
C CYS A 199 -8.54 2.99 3.98
N VAL A 200 -7.22 2.84 4.05
CA VAL A 200 -6.43 2.94 5.29
C VAL A 200 -5.90 4.36 5.43
N TYR A 201 -6.22 5.02 6.53
CA TYR A 201 -5.85 6.41 6.79
C TYR A 201 -5.60 6.66 8.28
N SER A 202 -5.07 7.83 8.61
CA SER A 202 -4.97 8.33 9.98
C SER A 202 -5.41 9.79 9.96
N ALA A 203 -6.25 10.17 10.92
CA ALA A 203 -6.72 11.54 11.10
C ALA A 203 -5.69 12.42 11.84
N GLU A 204 -4.53 11.86 12.20
CA GLU A 204 -3.40 12.59 12.77
C GLU A 204 -2.99 13.75 11.84
N LYS A 205 -2.81 14.94 12.42
CA LYS A 205 -2.29 16.10 11.69
C LYS A 205 -0.84 15.84 11.30
N GLN A 206 -0.48 16.26 10.10
CA GLN A 206 0.88 16.14 9.62
C GLN A 206 1.84 17.04 10.41
N VAL A 207 3.05 16.56 10.62
CA VAL A 207 4.17 17.27 11.23
C VAL A 207 5.11 17.71 10.12
N PHE A 208 5.43 19.00 10.10
CA PHE A 208 6.24 19.68 9.10
C PHE A 208 7.64 19.96 9.66
N PRO A 209 8.72 19.63 8.92
CA PRO A 209 10.06 20.06 9.28
C PRO A 209 10.20 21.57 9.01
N TRP A 210 10.80 22.29 9.95
CA TRP A 210 11.13 23.72 9.83
C TRP A 210 12.64 23.90 9.59
N ALA A 211 13.03 25.02 8.99
CA ALA A 211 14.44 25.31 8.69
C ALA A 211 15.34 25.37 9.94
N ASP A 212 14.77 25.67 11.12
CA ASP A 212 15.45 25.65 12.42
C ASP A 212 15.71 24.23 12.98
N GLY A 213 15.30 23.19 12.25
CA GLY A 213 15.43 21.79 12.65
C GLY A 213 14.31 21.30 13.57
N SER A 214 13.37 22.18 13.97
CA SER A 214 12.19 21.78 14.72
C SER A 214 11.13 21.13 13.83
N CYS A 215 10.16 20.48 14.46
CA CYS A 215 9.05 19.81 13.80
C CYS A 215 7.74 20.30 14.41
N LYS A 216 6.83 20.86 13.59
CA LYS A 216 5.58 21.49 14.07
C LYS A 216 4.37 21.02 13.29
N THR A 217 3.18 21.17 13.86
CA THR A 217 1.90 20.81 13.21
C THR A 217 1.39 21.89 12.25
N GLU A 218 2.11 23.00 12.14
CA GLU A 218 1.85 24.09 11.21
C GLU A 218 3.01 24.17 10.19
N PRO A 219 2.70 24.39 8.91
CA PRO A 219 3.74 24.62 7.91
C PRO A 219 4.49 25.93 8.21
N GLU A 220 5.78 25.97 7.90
CA GLU A 220 6.60 27.15 8.10
C GLU A 220 6.10 28.32 7.22
N PRO A 221 5.83 29.51 7.78
CA PRO A 221 5.32 30.65 7.02
C PRO A 221 6.21 30.99 5.81
N GLY A 222 5.59 31.17 4.64
CA GLY A 222 6.31 31.47 3.40
C GLY A 222 6.91 30.25 2.69
N THR A 223 6.82 29.05 3.27
CA THR A 223 7.22 27.82 2.59
C THR A 223 6.08 27.27 1.73
N ASN A 224 6.38 26.95 0.47
CA ASN A 224 5.52 26.16 -0.40
C ASN A 224 5.97 24.69 -0.32
N LEU A 225 5.92 24.09 0.89
CA LEU A 225 6.13 22.66 1.07
C LEU A 225 5.05 21.89 0.29
N ARG A 226 5.30 21.73 -1.01
CA ARG A 226 4.58 20.82 -1.88
C ARG A 226 5.13 19.43 -1.60
N MET A 227 4.25 18.46 -1.80
CA MET A 227 4.44 17.04 -1.52
C MET A 227 5.49 16.38 -2.44
N ASP A 228 6.74 16.86 -2.43
CA ASP A 228 7.88 16.27 -3.15
C ASP A 228 8.81 15.50 -2.19
N CYS A 229 9.50 14.48 -2.70
CA CYS A 229 10.34 13.59 -1.88
C CYS A 229 11.74 14.16 -1.55
N ALA A 230 12.09 15.36 -2.03
CA ALA A 230 13.41 15.97 -1.80
C ALA A 230 13.38 17.04 -0.69
N SER A 231 12.21 17.63 -0.45
CA SER A 231 11.94 18.63 0.57
C SER A 231 10.71 18.31 1.44
N GLY A 232 10.07 17.16 1.23
CA GLY A 232 8.79 16.81 1.86
C GLY A 232 8.85 16.29 3.29
N PHE A 233 7.71 15.74 3.72
CA PHE A 233 7.52 15.21 5.06
C PHE A 233 8.53 14.13 5.44
N GLY A 234 8.99 14.16 6.70
CA GLY A 234 9.66 13.02 7.32
C GLY A 234 8.75 11.80 7.42
N ALA A 235 9.33 10.61 7.56
CA ALA A 235 8.56 9.38 7.78
C ALA A 235 9.41 8.37 8.56
N ALA A 236 8.73 7.43 9.22
CA ALA A 236 9.38 6.39 10.00
C ALA A 236 8.66 5.05 9.84
N ALA A 237 9.43 3.96 9.82
CA ALA A 237 8.92 2.60 9.67
C ALA A 237 7.84 2.25 10.70
N PHE A 238 7.95 2.77 11.93
CA PHE A 238 6.97 2.50 12.98
C PHE A 238 5.58 3.10 12.70
N VAL A 239 5.44 3.97 11.69
CA VAL A 239 4.13 4.43 11.18
C VAL A 239 3.83 3.83 9.81
N THR A 240 4.78 3.89 8.87
CA THR A 240 4.52 3.45 7.50
C THR A 240 4.29 1.94 7.39
N ALA A 241 4.95 1.13 8.24
CA ALA A 241 4.74 -0.32 8.28
C ALA A 241 3.36 -0.70 8.82
N PRO A 242 2.86 -0.14 9.95
CA PRO A 242 1.47 -0.33 10.37
C PRO A 242 0.41 0.04 9.32
N PHE A 243 0.63 1.07 8.50
CA PHE A 243 -0.24 1.36 7.36
C PHE A 243 -0.28 0.19 6.36
N GLY A 244 0.89 -0.39 6.04
CA GLY A 244 0.99 -1.57 5.18
C GLY A 244 0.35 -2.81 5.79
N PHE A 245 0.54 -3.03 7.09
CA PHE A 245 -0.08 -4.13 7.83
C PHE A 245 -1.61 -4.00 7.89
N ALA A 246 -2.12 -2.79 8.13
CA ALA A 246 -3.56 -2.53 8.09
C ALA A 246 -4.13 -2.82 6.69
N ALA A 247 -3.44 -2.40 5.62
CA ALA A 247 -3.88 -2.66 4.26
C ALA A 247 -3.90 -4.16 3.92
N ALA A 248 -2.85 -4.90 4.29
CA ALA A 248 -2.79 -6.34 4.15
C ALA A 248 -3.89 -7.04 4.97
N GLY A 249 -4.17 -6.56 6.20
CA GLY A 249 -5.25 -7.07 7.03
C GLY A 249 -6.63 -6.89 6.39
N GLU A 250 -6.90 -5.75 5.76
CA GLU A 250 -8.14 -5.53 5.00
C GLU A 250 -8.25 -6.45 3.77
N ALA A 251 -7.15 -6.67 3.06
CA ALA A 251 -7.11 -7.63 1.96
C ALA A 251 -7.38 -9.07 2.43
N VAL A 252 -6.74 -9.49 3.53
CA VAL A 252 -6.95 -10.81 4.15
C VAL A 252 -8.41 -11.00 4.55
N LYS A 253 -9.03 -10.02 5.22
CA LYS A 253 -10.47 -10.08 5.58
C LYS A 253 -11.34 -10.37 4.36
N TRP A 254 -11.13 -9.66 3.26
CA TRP A 254 -11.89 -9.90 2.04
C TRP A 254 -11.66 -11.26 1.40
N ILE A 255 -10.45 -11.80 1.47
CA ILE A 255 -10.13 -13.13 0.93
C ILE A 255 -10.80 -14.23 1.76
N VAL A 256 -10.76 -14.10 3.09
CA VAL A 256 -11.22 -15.16 3.99
C VAL A 256 -12.72 -15.12 4.27
N GLY A 257 -13.39 -13.99 4.00
CA GLY A 257 -14.85 -13.83 4.19
C GLY A 257 -15.18 -13.12 5.49
#